data_AF-A0A143BMQ8-F1
#
_entry.id   AF-A0A143BMQ8-F1
#
_cell.length_a   1.000
_cell.length_b   1.000
_cell.length_c   1.000
_cell.angle_alpha   90.00
_cell.angle_beta   90.00
_cell.angle_gamma   90.00
#
_symmetry.space_group_name_H-M   'P 1'
#
loop_
_entity.id
_entity.type
_entity.pdbx_description
1 polymer ?
#
loop_
_entity_poly.entity_id
_entity_poly.type
_entity_poly.pdbx_seq_one_letter_code
_entity_poly.pdbx_strand_id
1 'polypeptide(L)'
;MVIRTTLALATALSLSLAASAQAQDKQPPAKKPAGQMDHAAMHAEHMKQMEGGKEAKAEGWKELDAYHMLMMATWHPAKDKNDLAPTRGMIGDMVTSAKAVAASKAPAACQKPAIAKAQAGLTGETLKVQALVNSKADDAALKAAMKGLHDAFEVLEEGCNTGMKH
;
A
#
# COMPACT_ATOMS: atom_id res chain seq x y z
N MET A 1 -2.27 14.06 -57.41
CA MET A 1 -1.42 15.26 -57.50
C MET A 1 -0.47 15.24 -56.31
N VAL A 2 0.82 15.41 -56.61
CA VAL A 2 2.01 15.20 -55.77
C VAL A 2 2.15 16.35 -54.75
N ILE A 3 2.73 16.21 -53.55
CA ILE A 3 4.13 16.58 -53.18
C ILE A 3 4.25 16.36 -51.64
N ARG A 4 5.04 15.39 -51.16
CA ARG A 4 6.43 15.45 -50.61
C ARG A 4 6.57 16.19 -49.26
N THR A 5 6.88 15.50 -48.16
CA THR A 5 8.23 15.13 -47.61
C THR A 5 8.91 16.26 -46.81
N THR A 6 9.23 16.01 -45.53
CA THR A 6 10.53 16.24 -44.82
C THR A 6 10.31 15.95 -43.33
N LEU A 7 10.93 14.94 -42.70
CA LEU A 7 12.35 14.74 -42.32
C LEU A 7 12.69 15.32 -40.93
N ALA A 8 13.26 14.42 -40.12
CA ALA A 8 13.63 14.43 -38.71
C ALA A 8 14.44 15.61 -38.18
N LEU A 9 14.50 15.74 -36.86
CA LEU A 9 15.73 16.09 -36.15
C LEU A 9 15.78 15.42 -34.76
N ALA A 10 16.68 14.45 -34.61
CA ALA A 10 17.11 13.91 -33.33
C ALA A 10 18.20 14.83 -32.76
N THR A 11 18.17 15.07 -31.44
CA THR A 11 19.33 15.60 -30.71
C THR A 11 19.57 14.73 -29.48
N ALA A 12 20.68 14.01 -29.51
CA ALA A 12 21.34 13.42 -28.36
C ALA A 12 22.40 14.41 -27.88
N LEU A 13 22.55 14.62 -26.57
CA LEU A 13 23.72 15.31 -26.02
C LEU A 13 24.07 14.79 -24.61
N SER A 14 25.10 13.95 -24.61
CA SER A 14 26.30 13.99 -23.76
C SER A 14 26.24 13.67 -22.26
N LEU A 15 26.86 12.52 -21.98
CA LEU A 15 27.51 12.07 -20.74
C LEU A 15 28.65 13.04 -20.32
N SER A 16 28.88 13.22 -19.02
CA SER A 16 30.22 13.50 -18.47
C SER A 16 30.34 13.05 -17.01
N LEU A 17 31.38 12.25 -16.78
CA LEU A 17 31.81 11.60 -15.56
C LEU A 17 32.92 12.45 -14.92
N ALA A 18 32.92 12.68 -13.60
CA ALA A 18 34.17 12.95 -12.87
C ALA A 18 33.98 12.74 -11.35
N ALA A 19 34.57 11.66 -10.88
CA ALA A 19 34.87 11.42 -9.47
C ALA A 19 36.00 12.37 -9.00
N SER A 20 35.96 12.80 -7.75
CA SER A 20 37.11 13.40 -7.08
C SER A 20 37.47 12.55 -5.86
N ALA A 21 38.58 11.84 -5.97
CA ALA A 21 39.29 11.19 -4.89
C ALA A 21 40.52 12.03 -4.55
N GLN A 22 40.72 12.37 -3.27
CA GLN A 22 42.02 12.76 -2.74
C GLN A 22 42.39 11.86 -1.57
N ALA A 23 43.36 11.00 -1.86
CA ALA A 23 44.41 10.44 -1.01
C ALA A 23 45.07 11.53 -0.12
N GLN A 24 45.77 11.30 1.00
CA GLN A 24 46.30 10.15 1.77
C GLN A 24 46.99 10.78 3.00
N ASP A 25 46.97 10.18 4.19
CA ASP A 25 48.18 10.13 5.03
C ASP A 25 48.18 8.98 6.07
N LYS A 26 49.11 8.05 5.84
CA LYS A 26 50.00 7.27 6.74
C LYS A 26 49.50 6.70 8.09
N GLN A 27 49.72 5.39 8.26
CA GLN A 27 49.77 4.57 9.51
C GLN A 27 51.24 4.04 9.66
N PRO A 28 51.73 3.36 10.75
CA PRO A 28 51.13 2.87 12.02
C PRO A 28 52.12 2.89 13.25
N PRO A 29 52.03 2.07 14.34
CA PRO A 29 50.96 1.23 14.91
C PRO A 29 50.70 1.34 16.46
N ALA A 30 49.58 0.72 16.86
CA ALA A 30 49.29 0.01 18.13
C ALA A 30 48.98 0.77 19.43
N LYS A 31 47.73 0.63 19.91
CA LYS A 31 47.28 -0.32 20.95
C LYS A 31 45.78 -0.14 21.22
N LYS A 32 45.02 -1.23 21.27
CA LYS A 32 43.59 -1.23 21.66
C LYS A 32 43.48 -0.89 23.16
N PRO A 33 42.40 -0.19 23.57
CA PRO A 33 41.41 -0.90 24.37
C PRO A 33 39.95 -0.60 23.99
N ALA A 34 39.11 -1.46 24.53
CA ALA A 34 37.67 -1.64 24.34
C ALA A 34 36.80 -0.37 24.25
N GLY A 35 35.76 -0.47 23.41
CA GLY A 35 34.54 0.32 23.56
C GLY A 35 34.25 1.30 22.44
N GLN A 36 33.97 0.83 21.22
CA GLN A 36 33.22 1.63 20.24
C GLN A 36 32.60 0.72 19.18
N MET A 37 31.27 0.68 19.10
CA MET A 37 30.53 -0.02 18.06
C MET A 37 30.71 0.72 16.72
N ASP A 38 31.36 0.05 15.78
CA ASP A 38 31.53 0.44 14.39
C ASP A 38 30.24 0.26 13.58
N HIS A 39 29.73 1.35 13.00
CA HIS A 39 28.49 1.40 12.20
C HIS A 39 28.57 0.66 10.85
N ALA A 40 29.69 -0.01 10.54
CA ALA A 40 29.88 -0.77 9.32
C ALA A 40 29.44 -2.24 9.43
N ALA A 41 29.29 -2.78 10.66
CA ALA A 41 28.72 -4.11 10.87
C ALA A 41 27.18 -4.14 10.70
N MET A 42 26.53 -2.97 10.59
CA MET A 42 25.07 -2.84 10.49
C MET A 42 24.53 -2.93 9.06
N HIS A 43 25.36 -3.09 8.02
CA HIS A 43 24.84 -3.21 6.64
C HIS A 43 24.71 -4.65 6.14
N ALA A 44 25.42 -5.60 6.75
CA ALA A 44 25.28 -7.02 6.42
C ALA A 44 24.21 -7.74 7.27
N GLU A 45 23.91 -7.23 8.47
CA GLU A 45 22.81 -7.72 9.33
C GLU A 45 21.46 -7.06 8.99
N HIS A 46 21.42 -6.02 8.16
CA HIS A 46 20.15 -5.37 7.76
C HIS A 46 19.41 -6.09 6.63
N MET A 47 20.04 -7.06 5.94
CA MET A 47 19.37 -7.89 4.93
C MET A 47 18.89 -9.25 5.48
N LYS A 48 19.08 -9.52 6.79
CA LYS A 48 18.58 -10.73 7.46
C LYS A 48 17.44 -10.47 8.45
N GLN A 49 17.15 -9.20 8.74
CA GLN A 49 16.01 -8.75 9.56
C GLN A 49 14.78 -8.31 8.74
N MET A 50 14.59 -8.85 7.55
CA MET A 50 13.29 -8.86 6.85
C MET A 50 12.37 -10.00 7.36
N GLU A 51 12.69 -10.61 8.50
CA GLU A 51 11.97 -11.73 9.12
C GLU A 51 11.94 -11.54 10.66
N GLY A 52 11.34 -10.45 11.17
CA GLY A 52 11.50 -10.17 12.62
C GLY A 52 10.57 -9.18 13.35
N GLY A 53 9.56 -8.60 12.72
CA GLY A 53 8.57 -7.77 13.42
C GLY A 53 7.42 -8.62 14.02
N LYS A 54 7.70 -9.36 15.10
CA LYS A 54 6.73 -10.23 15.79
C LYS A 54 6.07 -9.50 16.96
N GLU A 55 5.30 -8.46 16.66
CA GLU A 55 4.04 -8.25 17.38
C GLU A 55 3.11 -9.36 16.91
N ALA A 56 2.19 -9.85 17.73
CA ALA A 56 1.26 -10.91 17.32
C ALA A 56 0.30 -10.39 16.23
N LYS A 57 0.78 -10.31 15.00
CA LYS A 57 0.02 -10.08 13.77
C LYS A 57 -1.06 -11.15 13.72
N ALA A 58 -2.24 -10.83 13.18
CA ALA A 58 -3.09 -11.90 12.69
C ALA A 58 -2.39 -12.52 11.48
N GLU A 59 -1.50 -13.47 11.72
CA GLU A 59 -0.99 -14.37 10.70
C GLU A 59 -2.22 -14.98 10.00
N GLY A 60 -2.56 -14.53 8.78
CA GLY A 60 -3.30 -15.37 7.84
C GLY A 60 -4.67 -14.93 7.30
N TRP A 61 -5.09 -13.66 7.33
CA TRP A 61 -6.26 -13.24 6.52
C TRP A 61 -5.87 -12.49 5.23
N LYS A 62 -5.33 -13.23 4.26
CA LYS A 62 -4.75 -12.65 3.03
C LYS A 62 -5.77 -11.89 2.18
N GLU A 63 -7.01 -12.34 2.14
CA GLU A 63 -8.08 -11.70 1.39
C GLU A 63 -8.47 -10.36 2.02
N LEU A 64 -8.45 -10.26 3.35
CA LEU A 64 -8.73 -9.01 4.05
C LEU A 64 -7.59 -8.00 3.83
N ASP A 65 -6.34 -8.45 3.85
CA ASP A 65 -5.17 -7.63 3.55
C ASP A 65 -5.19 -7.10 2.10
N ALA A 66 -5.53 -7.95 1.13
CA ALA A 66 -5.70 -7.52 -0.25
C ALA A 66 -6.80 -6.46 -0.41
N TYR A 67 -7.91 -6.62 0.32
CA TYR A 67 -8.97 -5.60 0.34
C TYR A 67 -8.51 -4.30 1.02
N HIS A 68 -7.75 -4.40 2.12
CA HIS A 68 -7.21 -3.25 2.83
C HIS A 68 -6.33 -2.39 1.92
N MET A 69 -5.45 -3.01 1.13
CA MET A 69 -4.60 -2.28 0.19
C MET A 69 -5.41 -1.46 -0.83
N LEU A 70 -6.53 -2.02 -1.32
CA LEU A 70 -7.46 -1.29 -2.19
C LEU A 70 -8.23 -0.19 -1.44
N MET A 71 -8.61 -0.45 -0.19
CA MET A 71 -9.27 0.54 0.67
C MET A 71 -8.35 1.75 0.90
N MET A 72 -7.08 1.54 1.27
CA MET A 72 -6.12 2.63 1.43
C MET A 72 -5.91 3.42 0.13
N ALA A 73 -5.74 2.73 -0.99
CA ALA A 73 -5.49 3.35 -2.29
C ALA A 73 -6.66 4.19 -2.81
N THR A 74 -7.88 3.96 -2.30
CA THR A 74 -9.09 4.68 -2.73
C THR A 74 -9.57 5.68 -1.69
N TRP A 75 -9.63 5.29 -0.41
CA TRP A 75 -10.12 6.16 0.66
C TRP A 75 -9.14 7.27 1.04
N HIS A 76 -7.83 7.00 1.16
CA HIS A 76 -6.90 8.05 1.61
C HIS A 76 -6.81 9.25 0.64
N PRO A 77 -6.68 9.06 -0.69
CA PRO A 77 -6.76 10.17 -1.63
C PRO A 77 -8.10 10.91 -1.58
N ALA A 78 -9.22 10.17 -1.44
CA ALA A 78 -10.55 10.76 -1.30
C ALA A 78 -10.69 11.59 -0.03
N LYS A 79 -10.21 11.09 1.11
CA LYS A 79 -10.24 11.73 2.43
C LYS A 79 -9.41 13.01 2.43
N ASP A 80 -8.15 12.89 2.03
CA ASP A 80 -7.13 13.92 2.25
C ASP A 80 -7.11 14.98 1.16
N LYS A 81 -7.45 14.60 -0.09
CA LYS A 81 -7.29 15.46 -1.27
C LYS A 81 -8.57 15.65 -2.07
N ASN A 82 -9.68 15.02 -1.67
CA ASN A 82 -10.90 14.88 -2.48
C ASN A 82 -10.63 14.23 -3.86
N ASP A 83 -9.55 13.44 -3.98
CA ASP A 83 -9.24 12.74 -5.22
C ASP A 83 -10.02 11.41 -5.28
N LEU A 84 -11.08 11.41 -6.07
CA LEU A 84 -11.94 10.25 -6.29
C LEU A 84 -11.63 9.49 -7.60
N ALA A 85 -10.60 9.90 -8.34
CA ALA A 85 -10.19 9.19 -9.55
C ALA A 85 -9.79 7.73 -9.26
N PRO A 86 -9.03 7.41 -8.18
CA PRO A 86 -8.73 6.02 -7.82
C PRO A 86 -9.99 5.22 -7.51
N THR A 87 -10.93 5.76 -6.73
CA THR A 87 -12.20 5.10 -6.43
C THR A 87 -12.95 4.74 -7.71
N ARG A 88 -13.07 5.69 -8.65
CA ARG A 88 -13.78 5.45 -9.92
C ARG A 88 -13.07 4.41 -10.79
N GLY A 89 -11.73 4.35 -10.77
CA GLY A 89 -10.94 3.39 -11.55
C GLY A 89 -10.87 1.99 -10.95
N MET A 90 -10.90 1.87 -9.62
CA MET A 90 -10.58 0.61 -8.91
C MET A 90 -11.81 -0.07 -8.28
N ILE A 91 -13.01 0.53 -8.35
CA ILE A 91 -14.19 -0.01 -7.67
C ILE A 91 -14.56 -1.44 -8.11
N GLY A 92 -14.26 -1.82 -9.36
CA GLY A 92 -14.44 -3.19 -9.84
C GLY A 92 -13.54 -4.19 -9.10
N ASP A 93 -12.29 -3.82 -8.87
CA ASP A 93 -11.32 -4.63 -8.13
C ASP A 93 -11.70 -4.70 -6.66
N MET A 94 -12.17 -3.60 -6.08
CA MET A 94 -12.71 -3.60 -4.70
C MET A 94 -13.89 -4.56 -4.56
N VAL A 95 -14.84 -4.57 -5.50
CA VAL A 95 -15.97 -5.52 -5.47
C VAL A 95 -15.48 -6.96 -5.59
N THR A 96 -14.51 -7.22 -6.45
CA THR A 96 -13.91 -8.55 -6.61
C THR A 96 -13.24 -9.01 -5.33
N SER A 97 -12.44 -8.15 -4.70
CA SER A 97 -11.75 -8.44 -3.44
C SER A 97 -12.74 -8.58 -2.27
N ALA A 98 -13.81 -7.78 -2.21
CA ALA A 98 -14.85 -7.90 -1.17
C ALA A 98 -15.56 -9.26 -1.22
N LYS A 99 -15.82 -9.78 -2.43
CA LYS A 99 -16.37 -11.12 -2.63
C LYS A 99 -15.40 -12.20 -2.17
N ALA A 100 -14.11 -12.02 -2.42
CA ALA A 100 -13.08 -12.94 -1.93
C ALA A 100 -13.03 -12.95 -0.39
N VAL A 101 -13.08 -11.79 0.25
CA VAL A 101 -13.20 -11.68 1.71
C VAL A 101 -14.46 -12.40 2.23
N ALA A 102 -15.62 -12.15 1.62
CA ALA A 102 -16.88 -12.79 2.02
C ALA A 102 -16.85 -14.34 1.89
N ALA A 103 -16.14 -14.87 0.89
CA ALA A 103 -15.99 -16.31 0.67
C ALA A 103 -14.86 -16.96 1.50
N SER A 104 -13.92 -16.16 2.01
CA SER A 104 -12.75 -16.65 2.74
C SER A 104 -13.09 -17.11 4.16
N LYS A 105 -12.23 -17.96 4.72
CA LYS A 105 -12.33 -18.37 6.13
C LYS A 105 -11.55 -17.40 6.99
N ALA A 106 -12.24 -16.64 7.83
CA ALA A 106 -11.60 -15.77 8.81
C ALA A 106 -10.74 -16.60 9.80
N PRO A 107 -9.55 -16.10 10.20
CA PRO A 107 -8.72 -16.71 11.24
C PRO A 107 -9.52 -16.96 12.52
N ALA A 108 -9.13 -17.96 13.32
CA ALA A 108 -9.87 -18.31 14.55
C ALA A 108 -10.03 -17.11 15.52
N ALA A 109 -9.01 -16.25 15.61
CA ALA A 109 -9.04 -15.03 16.42
C ALA A 109 -10.11 -14.01 15.97
N CYS A 110 -10.52 -14.07 14.70
CA CYS A 110 -11.49 -13.21 14.05
C CYS A 110 -12.93 -13.74 14.07
N GLN A 111 -13.19 -14.93 14.65
CA GLN A 111 -14.51 -15.57 14.58
C GLN A 111 -15.48 -15.03 15.65
N LYS A 112 -15.64 -13.70 15.69
CA LYS A 112 -16.62 -13.01 16.54
C LYS A 112 -17.88 -12.69 15.73
N PRO A 113 -19.08 -12.67 16.33
CA PRO A 113 -20.31 -12.37 15.61
C PRO A 113 -20.30 -11.04 14.84
N ALA A 114 -19.70 -9.99 15.41
CA ALA A 114 -19.58 -8.69 14.77
C ALA A 114 -18.71 -8.74 13.50
N ILE A 115 -17.59 -9.46 13.54
CA ILE A 115 -16.67 -9.62 12.40
C ILE A 115 -17.31 -10.48 11.32
N ALA A 116 -17.98 -11.57 11.69
CA ALA A 116 -18.71 -12.41 10.75
C ALA A 116 -19.81 -11.61 10.01
N LYS A 117 -20.53 -10.75 10.74
CA LYS A 117 -21.53 -9.85 10.14
C LYS A 117 -20.89 -8.81 9.21
N ALA A 118 -19.79 -8.19 9.63
CA ALA A 118 -19.07 -7.23 8.80
C ALA A 118 -18.50 -7.89 7.53
N GLN A 119 -17.97 -9.11 7.65
CA GLN A 119 -17.43 -9.89 6.53
C GLN A 119 -18.51 -10.19 5.50
N ALA A 120 -19.68 -10.63 5.95
CA ALA A 120 -20.83 -10.88 5.09
C ALA A 120 -21.38 -9.59 4.44
N GLY A 121 -21.30 -8.46 5.15
CA GLY A 121 -21.78 -7.16 4.68
C GLY A 121 -20.85 -6.44 3.69
N LEU A 122 -19.54 -6.74 3.71
CA LEU A 122 -18.52 -5.98 2.99
C LEU A 122 -18.79 -5.88 1.48
N THR A 123 -19.23 -6.98 0.85
CA THR A 123 -19.59 -6.98 -0.58
C THR A 123 -20.76 -6.03 -0.85
N GLY A 124 -21.77 -6.02 0.00
CA GLY A 124 -22.93 -5.13 -0.13
C GLY A 124 -22.55 -3.66 -0.01
N GLU A 125 -21.75 -3.30 1.00
CA GLU A 125 -21.26 -1.93 1.17
C GLU A 125 -20.39 -1.49 -0.02
N THR A 126 -19.52 -2.37 -0.53
CA THR A 126 -18.69 -2.06 -1.70
C THR A 126 -19.53 -1.87 -2.97
N LEU A 127 -20.60 -2.67 -3.15
CA LEU A 127 -21.54 -2.51 -4.26
C LEU A 127 -22.34 -1.21 -4.21
N LYS A 128 -22.63 -0.66 -3.02
CA LYS A 128 -23.25 0.67 -2.91
C LYS A 128 -22.36 1.76 -3.48
N VAL A 129 -21.06 1.71 -3.20
CA VAL A 129 -20.08 2.62 -3.82
C VAL A 129 -20.01 2.40 -5.33
N GLN A 130 -19.98 1.15 -5.79
CA GLN A 130 -20.01 0.84 -7.23
C GLN A 130 -21.25 1.42 -7.93
N ALA A 131 -22.42 1.34 -7.30
CA ALA A 131 -23.63 1.92 -7.85
C ALA A 131 -23.51 3.43 -8.06
N LEU A 132 -22.88 4.15 -7.13
CA LEU A 132 -22.62 5.59 -7.25
C LEU A 132 -21.58 5.92 -8.33
N VAL A 133 -20.55 5.09 -8.48
CA VAL A 133 -19.59 5.25 -9.60
C VAL A 133 -20.31 5.06 -10.94
N ASN A 134 -21.13 4.02 -11.07
CA ASN A 134 -21.85 3.69 -12.30
C ASN A 134 -22.93 4.72 -12.65
N SER A 135 -23.59 5.29 -11.64
CA SER A 135 -24.57 6.37 -11.83
C SER A 135 -23.94 7.74 -12.03
N LYS A 136 -22.60 7.84 -11.98
CA LYS A 136 -21.86 9.10 -12.06
C LYS A 136 -22.32 10.12 -11.01
N ALA A 137 -22.55 9.65 -9.80
CA ALA A 137 -22.87 10.51 -8.66
C ALA A 137 -21.79 11.60 -8.48
N ASP A 138 -22.21 12.72 -7.92
CA ASP A 138 -21.31 13.80 -7.56
C ASP A 138 -20.28 13.37 -6.51
N ASP A 139 -19.20 14.14 -6.44
CA ASP A 139 -18.05 13.79 -5.60
C ASP A 139 -18.38 13.82 -4.10
N ALA A 140 -19.32 14.66 -3.67
CA ALA A 140 -19.72 14.71 -2.26
C ALA A 140 -20.46 13.42 -1.86
N ALA A 141 -21.41 12.97 -2.70
CA ALA A 141 -22.12 11.72 -2.49
C ALA A 141 -21.17 10.51 -2.53
N LEU A 142 -20.26 10.46 -3.51
CA LEU A 142 -19.30 9.36 -3.63
C LEU A 142 -18.31 9.33 -2.45
N LYS A 143 -17.81 10.48 -2.00
CA LYS A 143 -16.94 10.57 -0.82
C LYS A 143 -17.65 10.15 0.46
N ALA A 144 -18.91 10.57 0.65
CA ALA A 144 -19.71 10.16 1.80
C ALA A 144 -19.92 8.64 1.84
N ALA A 145 -20.19 8.02 0.69
CA ALA A 145 -20.32 6.56 0.59
C ALA A 145 -18.99 5.83 0.82
N MET A 146 -17.87 6.36 0.33
CA MET A 146 -16.54 5.82 0.63
C MET A 146 -16.20 5.90 2.12
N LYS A 147 -16.59 6.98 2.80
CA LYS A 147 -16.44 7.07 4.26
C LYS A 147 -17.25 5.97 4.95
N GLY A 148 -18.52 5.81 4.57
CA GLY A 148 -19.37 4.77 5.16
C GLY A 148 -18.82 3.36 4.91
N LEU A 149 -18.26 3.11 3.73
CA LEU A 149 -17.58 1.85 3.42
C LEU A 149 -16.33 1.64 4.29
N HIS A 150 -15.51 2.68 4.47
CA HIS A 150 -14.34 2.64 5.34
C HIS A 150 -14.73 2.36 6.80
N ASP A 151 -15.69 3.10 7.36
CA ASP A 151 -16.16 2.89 8.73
C ASP A 151 -16.71 1.45 8.93
N ALA A 152 -17.39 0.89 7.92
CA ALA A 152 -17.85 -0.49 7.96
C ALA A 152 -16.68 -1.51 7.89
N PHE A 153 -15.62 -1.18 7.18
CA PHE A 153 -14.41 -1.99 7.05
C PHE A 153 -13.55 -1.95 8.32
N GLU A 154 -13.49 -0.84 9.06
CA GLU A 154 -12.77 -0.73 10.34
C GLU A 154 -13.21 -1.81 11.36
N VAL A 155 -14.49 -2.21 11.34
CA VAL A 155 -14.99 -3.31 12.20
C VAL A 155 -14.24 -4.63 11.95
N LEU A 156 -13.85 -4.90 10.70
CA LEU A 156 -13.06 -6.08 10.34
C LEU A 156 -11.62 -5.95 10.81
N GLU A 157 -11.00 -4.79 10.63
CA GLU A 157 -9.61 -4.56 11.00
C GLU A 157 -9.39 -4.54 12.51
N GLU A 158 -10.21 -3.77 13.22
CA GLU A 158 -10.15 -3.63 14.67
C GLU A 158 -10.56 -4.91 15.38
N GLY A 159 -11.63 -5.56 14.90
CA GLY A 159 -12.17 -6.77 15.52
C GLY A 159 -11.19 -7.96 15.47
N CYS A 160 -10.38 -8.02 14.42
CA CYS A 160 -9.39 -9.07 14.21
C CYS A 160 -8.03 -8.78 14.85
N ASN A 161 -7.79 -7.58 15.38
CA ASN A 161 -6.46 -7.09 15.78
C ASN A 161 -5.39 -7.52 14.76
N THR A 162 -5.65 -7.28 13.47
CA THR A 162 -4.81 -7.84 12.40
C THR A 162 -3.37 -7.33 12.42
N GLY A 163 -3.08 -6.30 13.21
CA GLY A 163 -1.80 -5.60 13.17
C GLY A 163 -1.63 -4.81 11.86
N MET A 164 -2.68 -4.69 11.03
CA MET A 164 -2.70 -3.92 9.79
C MET A 164 -2.86 -2.41 10.08
N LYS A 165 -2.10 -1.88 11.04
CA LYS A 165 -2.04 -0.44 11.27
C LYS A 165 -1.01 0.14 10.30
N HIS A 166 -1.45 1.02 9.41
CA HIS A 166 -0.60 1.82 8.53
C HIS A 166 -0.65 3.29 8.89
#